data_AF-I2H908-F1
#
_entry.id   AF-I2H908-F1
#
_cell.length_a   1.000
_cell.length_b   1.000
_cell.length_c   1.000
_cell.angle_alpha   90.00
_cell.angle_beta   90.00
_cell.angle_gamma   90.00
#
_symmetry.space_group_name_H-M   'P 1'
#
loop_
_entity.id
_entity.type
_entity.pdbx_description
1 polymer ?
#
loop_
_entity_poly.entity_id
_entity_poly.type
_entity_poly.pdbx_seq_one_letter_code
_entity_poly.pdbx_strand_id
1 'polypeptide(L)'
;MLSPCFRGISNVISRRYYWNVLKKTSPLLNESYNRNQTFLPVQNEDELSNTTISSNKVPLILNFTTRNNEKCDKLTGALTRIVLMETEKRINAVDVEVDWFENVNELLYKYSVRQIPTLIAWKDFNRIDEYVPKDNFEWYDLKAWIDKNGID
;
A
#
# COMPACT_ATOMS: atom_id res chain seq x y z
N MET A 1 -51.99 -42.21 15.04
CA MET A 1 -50.97 -42.43 13.99
C MET A 1 -49.81 -41.48 14.24
N LEU A 2 -48.58 -41.92 14.01
CA LEU A 2 -47.34 -41.21 14.38
C LEU A 2 -46.76 -40.46 13.19
N SER A 3 -46.19 -39.28 13.45
CA SER A 3 -45.32 -38.56 12.50
C SER A 3 -44.02 -38.15 13.19
N PRO A 4 -42.87 -38.75 12.83
CA PRO A 4 -41.55 -38.23 13.18
C PRO A 4 -40.75 -37.79 11.94
N CYS A 5 -40.30 -36.54 11.88
CA CYS A 5 -39.38 -36.06 10.84
C CYS A 5 -38.10 -35.45 11.43
N PHE A 6 -37.13 -36.35 11.61
CA PHE A 6 -35.67 -36.23 11.42
C PHE A 6 -34.91 -34.92 11.73
N ARG A 7 -33.84 -35.14 12.51
CA ARG A 7 -32.72 -34.22 12.76
C ARG A 7 -31.83 -34.05 11.51
N GLY A 8 -31.12 -32.93 11.41
CA GLY A 8 -30.33 -32.56 10.23
C GLY A 8 -28.89 -33.10 10.17
N ILE A 9 -28.41 -33.26 8.93
CA ILE A 9 -27.02 -33.27 8.45
C ILE A 9 -27.07 -32.90 6.93
N SER A 10 -26.14 -32.16 6.30
CA SER A 10 -24.92 -31.48 6.76
C SER A 10 -24.74 -30.16 5.96
N ASN A 11 -23.81 -29.27 6.35
CA ASN A 11 -23.48 -28.07 5.55
C ASN A 11 -21.97 -27.71 5.53
N VAL A 12 -21.10 -28.71 5.76
CA VAL A 12 -19.65 -28.51 5.94
C VAL A 12 -18.83 -28.83 4.67
N ILE A 13 -19.36 -29.66 3.77
CA ILE A 13 -18.59 -30.20 2.63
C ILE A 13 -18.41 -29.19 1.49
N SER A 14 -19.36 -28.26 1.30
CA SER A 14 -19.38 -27.41 0.10
C SER A 14 -18.26 -26.35 0.04
N ARG A 15 -17.77 -25.83 1.18
CA ARG A 15 -16.72 -24.78 1.15
C ARG A 15 -15.34 -25.29 0.72
N ARG A 16 -14.99 -26.56 0.97
CA ARG A 16 -13.62 -27.06 0.78
C ARG A 16 -13.26 -27.31 -0.69
N TYR A 17 -14.26 -27.56 -1.56
CA TYR A 17 -14.05 -27.77 -2.99
C TYR A 17 -13.77 -26.47 -3.74
N TYR A 18 -14.51 -25.38 -3.47
CA TYR A 18 -14.29 -24.08 -4.15
C TYR A 18 -12.88 -23.52 -3.89
N TRP A 19 -12.36 -23.61 -2.66
CA TRP A 19 -10.99 -23.17 -2.35
C TRP A 19 -9.90 -23.90 -3.13
N ASN A 20 -10.12 -25.17 -3.51
CA ASN A 20 -9.14 -25.96 -4.25
C ASN A 20 -9.25 -25.77 -5.77
N VAL A 21 -10.42 -25.38 -6.29
CA VAL A 21 -10.59 -25.01 -7.71
C VAL A 21 -9.96 -23.64 -7.98
N LEU A 22 -10.23 -22.65 -7.11
CA LEU A 22 -9.64 -21.30 -7.25
C LEU A 22 -8.10 -21.30 -7.17
N LYS A 23 -7.50 -22.21 -6.40
CA LYS A 23 -6.04 -22.38 -6.33
C LYS A 23 -5.41 -23.00 -7.58
N LYS A 24 -6.18 -23.62 -8.47
CA LYS A 24 -5.66 -24.30 -9.68
C LYS A 24 -5.67 -23.43 -10.93
N THR A 25 -6.46 -22.36 -10.96
CA THR A 25 -6.65 -21.52 -12.17
C THR A 25 -5.73 -20.29 -12.25
N SER A 26 -4.90 -20.03 -11.23
CA SER A 26 -4.04 -18.84 -11.19
C SER A 26 -2.52 -19.10 -11.11
N PRO A 27 -1.89 -19.91 -11.99
CA PRO A 27 -0.43 -19.92 -12.13
C PRO A 27 0.15 -18.52 -12.43
N LEU A 28 -0.64 -17.65 -13.09
CA LEU A 28 -0.24 -16.29 -13.48
C LEU A 28 -0.33 -15.25 -12.34
N LEU A 29 -1.00 -15.53 -11.21
CA LEU A 29 -1.05 -14.58 -10.08
C LEU A 29 0.18 -14.69 -9.17
N ASN A 30 0.88 -15.82 -9.13
CA ASN A 30 2.01 -16.00 -8.21
C ASN A 30 3.27 -15.22 -8.62
N GLU A 31 3.38 -14.77 -9.87
CA GLU A 31 4.47 -13.87 -10.30
C GLU A 31 4.16 -12.38 -10.08
N SER A 32 2.88 -11.97 -10.08
CA SER A 32 2.51 -10.56 -9.88
C SER A 32 2.59 -10.12 -8.41
N TYR A 33 2.43 -11.03 -7.44
CA TYR A 33 2.73 -10.78 -6.02
C TYR A 33 4.23 -10.56 -5.72
N ASN A 34 5.11 -10.72 -6.71
CA ASN A 34 6.56 -10.63 -6.55
C ASN A 34 7.21 -9.38 -7.17
N ARG A 35 6.43 -8.44 -7.67
CA ARG A 35 6.92 -7.17 -8.23
C ARG A 35 6.48 -5.99 -7.37
N ASN A 36 7.28 -4.93 -7.35
CA ASN A 36 6.92 -3.66 -6.72
C ASN A 36 5.68 -3.06 -7.39
N GLN A 37 4.85 -2.40 -6.59
CA GLN A 37 3.60 -1.80 -7.04
C GLN A 37 3.45 -0.39 -6.48
N THR A 38 2.90 0.49 -7.32
CA THR A 38 2.30 1.75 -6.91
C THR A 38 0.81 1.55 -6.82
N PHE A 39 0.24 1.65 -5.62
CA PHE A 39 -1.20 1.57 -5.41
C PHE A 39 -1.91 2.82 -5.95
N LEU A 40 -3.23 2.73 -6.11
CA LEU A 40 -4.05 3.90 -6.44
C LEU A 40 -3.95 4.95 -5.32
N PRO A 41 -3.99 6.26 -5.64
CA PRO A 41 -4.01 7.30 -4.63
C PRO A 41 -5.17 7.13 -3.66
N VAL A 42 -4.91 7.33 -2.37
CA VAL A 42 -5.91 7.18 -1.29
C VAL A 42 -6.40 8.55 -0.83
N GLN A 43 -7.72 8.65 -0.61
CA GLN A 43 -8.43 9.88 -0.27
C GLN A 43 -9.12 9.80 1.09
N ASN A 44 -9.11 8.63 1.74
CA ASN A 44 -9.65 8.42 3.09
C ASN A 44 -8.85 7.36 3.89
N GLU A 45 -9.14 7.26 5.19
CA GLU A 45 -8.41 6.40 6.11
C GLU A 45 -8.70 4.90 5.91
N ASP A 46 -9.89 4.54 5.42
CA ASP A 46 -10.27 3.17 5.11
C ASP A 46 -9.45 2.63 3.92
N GLU A 47 -9.31 3.43 2.85
CA GLU A 47 -8.45 3.13 1.70
C GLU A 47 -6.98 2.98 2.10
N LEU A 48 -6.46 3.89 2.93
CA LEU A 48 -5.09 3.82 3.46
C LEU A 48 -4.85 2.56 4.30
N SER A 49 -5.84 2.18 5.12
CA SER A 49 -5.81 0.96 5.93
C SER A 49 -5.84 -0.30 5.05
N ASN A 50 -6.75 -0.35 4.08
CA ASN A 50 -6.85 -1.43 3.10
C ASN A 50 -5.56 -1.58 2.27
N THR A 51 -4.93 -0.47 1.89
CA THR A 51 -3.67 -0.45 1.13
C THR A 51 -2.51 -0.95 1.98
N THR A 52 -2.43 -0.52 3.24
CA THR A 52 -1.43 -1.02 4.20
C THR A 52 -1.52 -2.54 4.38
N ILE A 53 -2.73 -3.09 4.47
CA ILE A 53 -2.97 -4.55 4.52
C ILE A 53 -2.57 -5.22 3.20
N SER A 54 -2.92 -4.60 2.06
CA SER A 54 -2.64 -5.12 0.72
C SER A 54 -1.15 -5.21 0.39
N SER A 55 -0.32 -4.35 0.99
CA SER A 55 1.15 -4.41 0.85
C SER A 55 1.79 -5.67 1.46
N ASN A 56 1.04 -6.47 2.24
CA ASN A 56 1.37 -7.86 2.59
C ASN A 56 2.83 -8.10 3.04
N LYS A 57 3.25 -7.39 4.11
CA LYS A 57 4.61 -7.39 4.72
C LYS A 57 5.73 -6.72 3.91
N VAL A 58 5.48 -6.32 2.65
CA VAL A 58 6.38 -5.44 1.90
C VAL A 58 6.26 -4.02 2.49
N PRO A 59 7.37 -3.31 2.75
CA PRO A 59 7.34 -1.91 3.15
C PRO A 59 6.53 -1.06 2.16
N LEU A 60 5.77 -0.10 2.69
CA LEU A 60 4.93 0.80 1.93
C LEU A 60 5.41 2.24 2.15
N ILE A 61 5.75 2.94 1.07
CA ILE A 61 6.01 4.38 1.09
C ILE A 61 4.68 5.11 0.99
N LEU A 62 4.36 5.91 2.00
CA LEU A 62 3.23 6.82 2.00
C LEU A 62 3.72 8.19 1.53
N ASN A 63 3.33 8.61 0.32
CA ASN A 63 3.65 9.92 -0.22
C ASN A 63 2.52 10.91 0.09
N PHE A 64 2.70 11.71 1.15
CA PHE A 64 1.74 12.75 1.50
C PHE A 64 1.85 13.90 0.50
N THR A 65 0.81 14.07 -0.31
CA THR A 65 0.80 14.88 -1.54
C THR A 65 -0.46 15.73 -1.64
N THR A 66 -0.42 16.80 -2.43
CA THR A 66 -1.57 17.64 -2.79
C THR A 66 -1.64 17.84 -4.30
N ARG A 67 -2.85 17.83 -4.86
CA ARG A 67 -3.05 18.12 -6.29
C ARG A 67 -2.67 19.57 -6.64
N ASN A 68 -2.30 19.78 -7.90
CA ASN A 68 -1.92 21.08 -8.48
C ASN A 68 -0.67 21.71 -7.81
N ASN A 69 0.24 20.89 -7.30
CA ASN A 69 1.48 21.32 -6.67
C ASN A 69 2.68 20.73 -7.41
N GLU A 70 3.42 21.57 -8.13
CA GLU A 70 4.54 21.15 -8.99
C GLU A 70 5.64 20.36 -8.24
N LYS A 71 5.88 20.68 -6.96
CA LYS A 71 6.85 19.96 -6.11
C LYS A 71 6.35 18.56 -5.76
N CYS A 72 5.03 18.42 -5.56
CA CYS A 72 4.37 17.14 -5.32
C CYS A 72 4.36 16.28 -6.60
N ASP A 73 3.93 16.85 -7.73
CA ASP A 73 3.86 16.14 -9.02
C ASP A 73 5.23 15.58 -9.45
N LYS A 74 6.29 16.36 -9.28
CA LYS A 74 7.68 15.92 -9.52
C LYS A 74 8.09 14.77 -8.60
N LEU A 75 7.73 14.82 -7.32
CA LEU A 75 8.07 13.77 -6.36
C LEU A 75 7.30 12.48 -6.63
N THR A 76 5.99 12.56 -6.89
CA THR A 76 5.13 11.43 -7.28
C THR A 76 5.68 10.73 -8.53
N GLY A 77 6.03 11.51 -9.57
CA GLY A 77 6.61 10.97 -10.81
C GLY A 77 7.96 10.28 -10.59
N ALA A 78 8.84 10.88 -9.76
CA ALA A 78 10.14 10.31 -9.40
C ALA A 78 9.99 9.01 -8.58
N LEU A 79 9.18 9.04 -7.53
CA LEU A 79 8.88 7.89 -6.67
C LEU A 79 8.32 6.72 -7.48
N THR A 80 7.30 6.97 -8.30
CA THR A 80 6.67 5.96 -9.16
C THR A 80 7.68 5.29 -10.07
N ARG A 81 8.52 6.08 -10.73
CA ARG A 81 9.56 5.56 -11.63
C ARG A 81 10.62 4.75 -10.88
N ILE A 82 11.11 5.21 -9.73
CA ILE A 82 12.13 4.47 -8.97
C ILE A 82 11.57 3.14 -8.49
N VAL A 83 10.39 3.14 -7.87
CA VAL A 83 9.74 1.95 -7.29
C VAL A 83 9.44 0.89 -8.35
N LEU A 84 8.95 1.29 -9.53
CA LEU A 84 8.56 0.37 -10.60
C LEU A 84 9.70 -0.07 -11.53
N MET A 85 10.79 0.70 -11.64
CA MET A 85 11.79 0.50 -12.71
C MET A 85 13.26 0.52 -12.27
N GLU A 86 13.63 1.13 -11.14
CA GLU A 86 15.05 1.40 -10.82
C GLU A 86 15.54 0.81 -9.48
N THR A 87 14.65 0.52 -8.53
CA THR A 87 15.02 -0.20 -7.31
C THR A 87 15.00 -1.71 -7.55
N GLU A 88 16.04 -2.39 -7.05
CA GLU A 88 16.09 -3.86 -6.98
C GLU A 88 15.44 -4.39 -5.70
N LYS A 89 15.09 -3.49 -4.76
CA LYS A 89 14.48 -3.85 -3.48
C LYS A 89 12.97 -4.01 -3.60
N ARG A 90 12.42 -4.89 -2.77
CA ARG A 90 10.99 -5.06 -2.52
C ARG A 90 10.46 -3.88 -1.70
N ILE A 91 9.72 -3.00 -2.36
CA ILE A 91 9.05 -1.85 -1.74
C ILE A 91 7.86 -1.43 -2.60
N ASN A 92 6.75 -1.08 -1.96
CA ASN A 92 5.58 -0.52 -2.62
C ASN A 92 5.44 0.96 -2.30
N ALA A 93 4.65 1.69 -3.06
CA ALA A 93 4.31 3.08 -2.77
C ALA A 93 2.82 3.37 -2.96
N VAL A 94 2.32 4.41 -2.29
CA VAL A 94 0.99 4.96 -2.46
C VAL A 94 1.00 6.46 -2.24
N ASP A 95 0.24 7.18 -3.05
CA ASP A 95 -0.02 8.61 -2.86
C ASP A 95 -1.16 8.79 -1.86
N VAL A 96 -0.97 9.65 -0.87
CA VAL A 96 -1.97 10.05 0.12
C VAL A 96 -2.40 11.48 -0.21
N GLU A 97 -3.53 11.63 -0.89
CA GLU A 97 -4.04 12.90 -1.40
C GLU A 97 -4.73 13.68 -0.27
N VAL A 98 -3.93 14.42 0.50
CA VAL A 98 -4.38 15.08 1.74
C VAL A 98 -5.41 16.19 1.50
N ASP A 99 -5.58 16.65 0.27
CA ASP A 99 -6.62 17.60 -0.14
C ASP A 99 -8.04 17.02 -0.14
N TRP A 100 -8.20 15.68 -0.06
CA TRP A 100 -9.49 14.99 -0.08
C TRP A 100 -9.94 14.44 1.28
N PHE A 101 -9.06 14.42 2.28
CA PHE A 101 -9.41 13.93 3.62
C PHE A 101 -10.22 14.97 4.39
N GLU A 102 -11.33 14.55 5.02
CA GLU A 102 -12.13 15.45 5.88
C GLU A 102 -11.33 15.92 7.12
N ASN A 103 -10.56 15.02 7.74
CA ASN A 103 -9.79 15.26 8.96
C ASN A 103 -8.27 15.32 8.72
N VAL A 104 -7.84 16.12 7.74
CA VAL A 104 -6.42 16.26 7.33
C VAL A 104 -5.47 16.43 8.52
N ASN A 105 -5.80 17.29 9.47
CA ASN A 105 -4.93 17.59 10.62
C ASN A 105 -4.72 16.36 11.52
N GLU A 106 -5.73 15.52 11.70
CA GLU A 106 -5.64 14.30 12.51
C GLU A 106 -4.79 13.24 11.81
N LEU A 107 -4.95 13.10 10.49
CA LEU A 107 -4.13 12.25 9.65
C LEU A 107 -2.65 12.67 9.73
N LEU A 108 -2.34 13.95 9.47
CA LEU A 108 -0.98 14.47 9.50
C LEU A 108 -0.36 14.30 10.90
N TYR A 109 -1.12 14.53 11.97
CA TYR A 109 -0.67 14.28 13.35
C TYR A 109 -0.36 12.80 13.59
N LYS A 110 -1.27 11.89 13.20
CA LYS A 110 -1.13 10.43 13.34
C LYS A 110 0.13 9.89 12.68
N TYR A 111 0.48 10.39 11.49
CA TYR A 111 1.69 9.99 10.77
C TYR A 111 2.92 10.87 11.09
N SER A 112 2.74 11.87 11.97
CA SER A 112 3.75 12.88 12.37
C SER A 112 4.35 13.65 11.18
N VAL A 113 3.53 13.91 10.16
CA VAL A 113 3.88 14.69 8.97
C VAL A 113 3.69 16.17 9.27
N ARG A 114 4.74 16.98 9.07
CA ARG A 114 4.75 18.42 9.42
C ARG A 114 4.62 19.36 8.22
N GLN A 115 4.85 18.85 7.02
CA GLN A 115 4.83 19.61 5.77
C GLN A 115 4.51 18.70 4.59
N ILE A 116 4.09 19.29 3.48
CA ILE A 116 3.77 18.59 2.24
C ILE A 116 4.64 19.18 1.11
N PRO A 117 5.20 18.37 0.20
CA PRO A 117 5.18 16.90 0.22
C PRO A 117 6.13 16.30 1.27
N THR A 118 5.83 15.08 1.73
CA THR A 118 6.68 14.25 2.63
C THR A 118 6.45 12.77 2.35
N LEU A 119 7.51 11.96 2.32
CA LEU A 119 7.42 10.51 2.25
C LEU A 119 7.61 9.89 3.64
N ILE A 120 6.75 8.94 4.01
CA ILE A 120 6.89 8.12 5.22
C ILE A 120 7.09 6.66 4.81
N ALA A 121 8.18 6.04 5.26
CA ALA A 121 8.35 4.59 5.14
C ALA A 121 7.56 3.89 6.24
N TRP A 122 6.63 3.02 5.86
CA TRP A 122 5.68 2.38 6.76
C TRP A 122 5.71 0.86 6.62
N LYS A 123 5.72 0.13 7.73
CA LYS A 123 5.71 -1.33 7.75
C LYS A 123 5.11 -1.85 9.05
N ASP A 124 4.33 -2.92 8.97
CA ASP A 124 3.75 -3.59 10.14
C ASP A 124 3.07 -2.62 11.14
N PHE A 125 2.32 -1.64 10.59
CA PHE A 125 1.64 -0.55 11.31
C PHE A 125 2.54 0.42 12.09
N ASN A 126 3.83 0.51 11.72
CA ASN A 126 4.80 1.41 12.33
C ASN A 126 5.50 2.28 11.27
N ARG A 127 5.84 3.51 11.66
CA ARG A 127 6.72 4.42 10.89
C ARG A 127 8.17 3.98 11.10
N ILE A 128 8.87 3.70 10.00
CA ILE A 128 10.30 3.33 9.99
C ILE A 128 11.17 4.59 9.82
N ASP A 129 10.85 5.41 8.82
CA ASP A 129 11.73 6.48 8.34
C ASP A 129 10.90 7.60 7.67
N GLU A 130 11.50 8.75 7.45
CA GLU A 130 10.89 9.92 6.82
C GLU A 130 11.86 10.54 5.81
N TYR A 131 11.32 10.97 4.67
CA TYR A 131 12.04 11.77 3.68
C TYR A 131 11.27 13.06 3.41
N VAL A 132 11.87 14.18 3.81
CA VAL A 132 11.37 15.52 3.53
C VAL A 132 12.13 16.08 2.33
N PRO A 133 11.48 16.28 1.16
CA PRO A 133 12.14 16.76 -0.05
C PRO A 133 12.57 18.22 0.08
N LYS A 134 13.85 18.46 -0.19
CA LYS A 134 14.39 19.80 -0.47
C LYS A 134 13.75 20.36 -1.76
N ASP A 135 13.87 21.67 -1.97
CA ASP A 135 13.19 22.32 -3.12
C ASP A 135 13.71 21.84 -4.47
N ASN A 136 15.02 21.61 -4.56
CA ASN A 136 15.63 20.74 -5.56
C ASN A 136 16.05 19.45 -4.84
N PHE A 137 15.25 18.40 -4.95
CA PHE A 137 15.62 17.08 -4.44
C PHE A 137 16.45 16.32 -5.47
N GLU A 138 17.55 15.70 -5.03
CA GLU A 138 18.42 14.93 -5.92
C GLU A 138 17.86 13.53 -6.14
N TRP A 139 17.88 13.06 -7.40
CA TRP A 139 17.37 11.74 -7.78
C TRP A 139 18.04 10.60 -7.00
N TYR A 140 19.37 10.69 -6.85
CA TYR A 140 20.18 9.69 -6.19
C TYR A 140 19.89 9.61 -4.69
N ASP A 141 19.64 10.73 -4.03
CA ASP A 141 19.26 10.78 -2.60
C ASP A 141 17.91 10.08 -2.37
N LEU A 142 16.92 10.35 -3.24
CA LEU A 142 15.62 9.70 -3.17
C LEU A 142 15.73 8.20 -3.42
N LYS A 143 16.47 7.77 -4.46
CA LYS A 143 16.69 6.35 -4.74
C LYS A 143 17.40 5.64 -3.59
N ALA A 144 18.46 6.23 -3.04
CA ALA A 144 19.18 5.66 -1.89
C ALA A 144 18.28 5.55 -0.64
N TRP A 145 17.37 6.50 -0.41
CA TRP A 145 16.39 6.42 0.68
C TRP A 145 15.34 5.32 0.45
N ILE A 146 14.88 5.13 -0.80
CA ILE A 146 13.96 4.04 -1.17
C ILE A 146 14.66 2.68 -0.99
N ASP A 147 15.87 2.52 -1.53
CA ASP A 147 16.67 1.28 -1.44
C ASP A 147 17.03 0.92 0.02
N LYS A 148 17.22 1.92 0.90
CA LYS A 148 17.43 1.73 2.34
C LYS A 148 16.19 1.15 3.05
N ASN A 149 15.00 1.55 2.63
CA ASN A 149 13.74 1.21 3.29
C ASN A 149 13.03 -0.02 2.70
N GLY A 150 13.45 -0.48 1.53
CA GLY A 150 12.98 -1.75 0.95
C GLY A 150 13.59 -2.98 1.63
N ILE A 151 13.03 -4.16 1.33
CA ILE A 151 13.60 -5.46 1.71
C ILE A 151 14.20 -6.17 0.49
N ASP A 152 14.97 -7.22 0.71
CA ASP A 152 15.48 -8.11 -0.35
C ASP A 152 14.38 -9.06 -0.89
#